data_AF-E6U6L5-F1
#
_entry.id   AF-E6U6L5-F1
#
_cell.length_a   1.000
_cell.length_b   1.000
_cell.length_c   1.000
_cell.angle_alpha   90.00
_cell.angle_beta   90.00
_cell.angle_gamma   90.00
#
_symmetry.space_group_name_H-M   'P 1'
#
loop_
_entity.id
_entity.type
_entity.pdbx_description
1 polymer ?
#
loop_
_entity_poly.entity_id
_entity_poly.type
_entity_poly.pdbx_seq_one_letter_code
_entity_poly.pdbx_strand_id
1 'polypeptide(L)'
;MNRMVLESWAIVIIMGVAAYMFGRARRKAWSFRVLPLILAPLANIVYTPFAKELADRGSDAGAVRILVYIAAFAVTAVWVVFCARKLSPRVAKWGYISCTLAFTAIELIIFAVKLIRF
;
A
#
# COMPACT_ATOMS: atom_id res chain seq x y z
N MET A 1 5.46 6.72 19.19
CA MET A 1 5.41 6.18 17.80
C MET A 1 4.54 7.11 16.98
N ASN A 2 4.98 7.57 15.79
CA ASN A 2 4.20 8.52 14.96
C ASN A 2 2.80 7.95 14.71
N ARG A 3 1.74 8.75 14.91
CA ARG A 3 0.33 8.35 14.73
C ARG A 3 0.09 7.69 13.36
N MET A 4 0.79 8.16 12.32
CA MET A 4 0.75 7.58 10.97
C MET A 4 1.29 6.16 10.88
N VAL A 5 2.34 5.83 11.64
CA VAL A 5 2.91 4.47 11.65
C VAL A 5 1.93 3.50 12.30
N LEU A 6 1.24 3.93 13.35
CA LEU A 6 0.19 3.13 14.01
C LEU A 6 -0.99 2.87 13.05
N GLU A 7 -1.46 3.91 12.35
CA GLU A 7 -2.52 3.78 11.34
C GLU A 7 -2.12 2.81 10.21
N SER A 8 -0.88 2.91 9.70
CA SER A 8 -0.36 1.97 8.72
C SER A 8 -0.30 0.53 9.25
N TRP A 9 0.10 0.32 10.51
CA TRP A 9 0.07 -1.02 11.12
C TRP A 9 -1.34 -1.58 11.22
N ALA A 10 -2.33 -0.75 11.56
CA ALA A 10 -3.73 -1.18 11.60
C ALA A 10 -4.20 -1.69 10.22
N ILE A 11 -3.88 -0.97 9.15
CA ILE A 11 -4.22 -1.37 7.77
C ILE A 11 -3.50 -2.69 7.41
N VAL A 12 -2.20 -2.80 7.70
CA VAL A 12 -1.42 -4.03 7.44
C VAL A 12 -2.01 -5.22 8.17
N ILE A 13 -2.41 -5.06 9.43
CA ILE A 13 -3.03 -6.13 10.23
C ILE A 13 -4.39 -6.53 9.64
N ILE A 14 -5.27 -5.57 9.35
CA ILE A 14 -6.61 -5.86 8.82
C ILE A 14 -6.53 -6.59 7.48
N MET A 15 -5.73 -6.06 6.55
CA MET A 15 -5.55 -6.66 5.23
C MET A 15 -4.77 -7.99 5.29
N GLY A 16 -3.82 -8.11 6.22
CA GLY A 16 -3.11 -9.36 6.50
C GLY A 16 -4.02 -10.46 7.04
N VAL A 17 -4.91 -10.13 7.97
CA VAL A 17 -5.95 -11.04 8.48
C VAL A 17 -6.90 -11.44 7.36
N ALA A 18 -7.36 -10.50 6.53
CA ALA A 18 -8.19 -10.81 5.37
C ALA A 18 -7.49 -11.77 4.41
N ALA A 19 -6.22 -11.51 4.07
CA ALA A 19 -5.42 -12.39 3.21
C ALA A 19 -5.23 -13.79 3.83
N TYR A 20 -4.98 -13.86 5.14
CA TYR A 20 -4.87 -15.12 5.88
C TYR A 20 -6.17 -15.92 5.87
N MET A 21 -7.32 -15.26 6.13
CA MET A 21 -8.64 -15.91 6.10
C MET A 21 -8.94 -16.49 4.71
N PHE A 22 -8.65 -15.75 3.64
CA PHE A 22 -8.80 -16.27 2.27
C PHE A 22 -7.86 -17.45 1.98
N GLY A 23 -6.63 -17.41 2.50
CA GLY A 23 -5.68 -18.51 2.41
C GLY A 23 -6.18 -19.77 3.12
N ARG A 24 -6.66 -19.63 4.36
CA ARG A 24 -7.22 -20.71 5.19
C ARG A 24 -8.47 -21.33 4.56
N ALA A 25 -9.31 -20.52 3.92
CA ALA A 25 -10.49 -20.97 3.18
C ALA A 25 -10.15 -21.68 1.83
N ARG A 26 -8.87 -21.98 1.56
CA ARG A 26 -8.34 -22.52 0.28
C ARG A 26 -8.64 -21.63 -0.94
N ARG A 27 -9.05 -20.37 -0.72
CA ARG A 27 -9.31 -19.36 -1.75
C ARG A 27 -8.04 -18.57 -2.06
N LYS A 28 -6.96 -19.27 -2.43
CA LYS A 28 -5.62 -18.68 -2.66
C LYS A 28 -5.63 -17.51 -3.65
N ALA A 29 -6.49 -17.57 -4.66
CA ALA A 29 -6.65 -16.49 -5.64
C ALA A 29 -7.14 -15.17 -5.01
N TRP A 30 -7.99 -15.24 -3.98
CA TRP A 30 -8.49 -14.06 -3.26
C TRP A 30 -7.46 -13.53 -2.27
N SER A 31 -6.72 -14.42 -1.60
CA SER A 31 -5.60 -14.03 -0.74
C SER A 31 -4.57 -13.20 -1.50
N PHE A 32 -4.15 -13.67 -2.69
CA PHE A 32 -3.19 -12.96 -3.54
C PHE A 32 -3.70 -11.62 -4.11
N ARG A 33 -5.02 -11.40 -4.16
CA ARG A 33 -5.62 -10.16 -4.64
C ARG A 33 -5.68 -9.07 -3.57
N VAL A 34 -5.62 -9.44 -2.29
CA VAL A 34 -5.69 -8.48 -1.17
C VAL A 34 -4.29 -8.01 -0.77
N LEU A 35 -3.26 -8.84 -0.95
CA LEU A 35 -1.87 -8.52 -0.61
C LEU A 35 -1.28 -7.24 -1.25
N PRO A 36 -1.68 -6.77 -2.44
CA PRO A 36 -1.16 -5.51 -2.96
C PRO A 36 -1.54 -4.31 -2.08
N LEU A 37 -2.68 -4.37 -1.38
CA LEU A 37 -3.20 -3.28 -0.55
C LEU A 37 -2.32 -2.98 0.67
N ILE A 38 -1.44 -3.89 1.08
CA ILE A 38 -0.53 -3.65 2.21
C ILE A 38 0.76 -2.93 1.80
N LEU A 39 1.06 -2.79 0.51
CA LEU A 39 2.35 -2.26 0.05
C LEU A 39 2.53 -0.78 0.39
N ALA A 40 1.49 0.05 0.22
CA ALA A 40 1.53 1.46 0.60
C ALA A 40 1.76 1.68 2.11
N PRO A 41 0.97 1.06 3.03
CA PRO A 41 1.21 1.23 4.45
C PRO A 41 2.53 0.57 4.91
N LEU A 42 2.96 -0.54 4.31
CA LEU A 42 4.29 -1.10 4.57
C LEU A 42 5.42 -0.16 4.17
N ALA A 43 5.34 0.44 2.98
CA ALA A 43 6.32 1.42 2.53
C ALA A 43 6.41 2.60 3.51
N ASN A 44 5.27 3.04 4.05
CA ASN A 44 5.24 4.07 5.08
C ASN A 44 5.93 3.65 6.39
N ILE A 45 5.65 2.44 6.88
CA ILE A 45 6.26 1.89 8.10
C ILE A 45 7.77 1.77 7.93
N VAL A 46 8.21 1.13 6.85
CA VAL A 46 9.62 0.86 6.56
C VAL A 46 10.38 2.16 6.36
N TYR A 47 9.81 3.14 5.65
CA TYR A 47 10.50 4.39 5.36
C TYR A 47 10.65 5.30 6.59
N THR A 48 9.71 5.29 7.53
CA THR A 48 9.71 6.21 8.68
C THR A 48 11.03 6.27 9.47
N PRO A 49 11.72 5.15 9.81
CA PRO A 49 13.05 5.21 10.43
C PRO A 49 14.12 5.78 9.50
N PHE A 50 14.15 5.41 8.23
CA PHE A 50 15.12 5.95 7.24
C PHE A 50 14.93 7.45 7.00
N ALA A 51 13.69 7.94 7.06
CA ALA A 51 13.37 9.36 6.92
C ALA A 51 14.09 10.21 7.97
N LYS A 52 14.16 9.72 9.21
CA LYS A 52 14.85 10.42 10.30
C LYS A 52 16.35 10.47 10.03
N GLU A 53 16.94 9.35 9.65
CA GLU A 53 18.37 9.29 9.36
C GLU A 53 18.76 10.13 8.13
N LEU A 54 17.88 10.22 7.13
CA LEU A 54 18.05 11.09 5.96
C LEU A 54 17.97 12.58 6.33
N ALA A 55 17.04 12.95 7.22
CA ALA A 55 16.92 14.31 7.73
C ALA A 55 18.16 14.72 8.56
N ASP A 56 18.66 13.82 9.40
CA ASP A 56 19.87 14.05 10.21
C ASP A 56 21.13 14.24 9.33
N ARG A 57 21.12 13.71 8.10
CA ARG A 57 22.18 13.87 7.09
C ARG A 57 21.97 15.07 6.15
N GLY A 58 20.96 15.92 6.39
CA GLY A 58 20.68 17.10 5.58
C GLY A 58 20.06 16.80 4.21
N SER A 59 19.52 15.60 3.99
CA SER A 59 18.86 15.21 2.74
C SER A 59 17.38 15.62 2.74
N ASP A 60 16.80 15.85 1.57
CA ASP A 60 15.37 16.10 1.40
C ASP A 60 14.57 14.80 1.61
N ALA A 61 14.34 14.46 2.87
CA ALA A 61 13.54 13.32 3.29
C ALA A 61 12.09 13.39 2.74
N GLY A 62 11.58 14.56 2.39
CA GLY A 62 10.28 14.72 1.74
C GLY A 62 10.28 14.13 0.33
N ALA A 63 11.25 14.55 -0.50
CA ALA A 63 11.39 14.07 -1.87
C ALA A 63 11.63 12.55 -1.96
N VAL A 64 12.51 12.02 -1.11
CA VAL A 64 12.80 10.57 -1.07
C VAL A 64 11.55 9.77 -0.70
N ARG A 65 10.75 10.26 0.26
CA ARG A 65 9.50 9.59 0.66
C ARG A 65 8.47 9.57 -0.47
N ILE A 66 8.34 10.67 -1.23
CA ILE A 66 7.46 10.74 -2.40
C ILE A 66 7.87 9.69 -3.43
N LEU A 67 9.18 9.56 -3.71
CA LEU A 67 9.70 8.53 -4.61
C LEU A 67 9.36 7.11 -4.13
N VAL A 68 9.49 6.84 -2.83
CA VAL A 68 9.12 5.55 -2.23
C VAL A 68 7.62 5.27 -2.39
N TYR A 69 6.76 6.28 -2.24
CA TYR A 69 5.33 6.15 -2.45
C TYR A 69 4.96 5.89 -3.91
N ILE A 70 5.61 6.59 -4.86
CA ILE A 70 5.43 6.35 -6.28
C ILE A 70 5.85 4.92 -6.65
N ALA A 71 6.99 4.46 -6.11
CA ALA A 71 7.46 3.09 -6.32
C ALA A 71 6.46 2.06 -5.75
N ALA A 72 5.97 2.27 -4.53
CA ALA A 72 4.96 1.40 -3.92
C ALA A 72 3.67 1.34 -4.75
N PHE A 73 3.22 2.49 -5.28
CA PHE A 73 2.07 2.54 -6.17
C PHE A 73 2.30 1.77 -7.47
N ALA A 74 3.46 1.94 -8.10
CA ALA A 74 3.81 1.25 -9.34
C ALA A 74 3.85 -0.27 -9.15
N VAL A 75 4.49 -0.75 -8.07
CA VAL A 75 4.53 -2.19 -7.72
C VAL A 75 3.12 -2.72 -7.48
N THR A 76 2.29 -1.97 -6.75
CA THR A 76 0.88 -2.32 -6.51
C THR A 76 0.11 -2.43 -7.82
N ALA A 77 0.29 -1.46 -8.73
CA ALA A 77 -0.40 -1.45 -10.02
C ALA A 77 -0.03 -2.65 -10.89
N VAL A 78 1.27 -2.97 -10.99
CA VAL A 78 1.75 -4.13 -11.74
C VAL A 78 1.16 -5.42 -11.16
N TRP A 79 1.18 -5.57 -9.83
CA TRP A 79 0.62 -6.74 -9.16
C TRP A 79 -0.88 -6.85 -9.40
N VAL A 80 -1.63 -5.76 -9.23
CA VAL A 80 -3.08 -5.72 -9.44
C VAL A 80 -3.43 -6.11 -10.88
N VAL A 81 -2.74 -5.57 -11.87
CA VAL A 81 -2.94 -5.94 -13.28
C VAL A 81 -2.64 -7.43 -13.50
N PHE A 82 -1.58 -7.96 -12.90
CA PHE A 82 -1.26 -9.39 -12.96
C PHE A 82 -2.37 -10.26 -12.37
N CYS A 83 -2.88 -9.93 -11.18
CA CYS A 83 -4.00 -10.62 -10.56
C CYS A 83 -5.30 -10.51 -11.36
N ALA A 84 -5.51 -9.35 -12.00
CA ALA A 84 -6.68 -9.06 -12.80
C ALA A 84 -6.74 -9.83 -14.12
N ARG A 85 -5.61 -10.34 -14.64
CA ARG A 85 -5.60 -11.21 -15.84
C ARG A 85 -6.40 -12.48 -15.65
N LYS A 86 -6.53 -12.97 -14.42
CA LYS A 86 -7.25 -14.21 -14.06
C LYS A 86 -8.70 -13.97 -13.61
N LEU A 87 -9.23 -12.74 -13.78
CA LEU A 87 -10.60 -12.37 -13.41
C LEU A 87 -11.51 -12.39 -14.64
N SER A 88 -12.56 -13.21 -14.58
CA SER A 88 -13.77 -13.06 -15.39
C SER A 88 -14.96 -12.85 -14.43
N PRO A 89 -15.99 -12.07 -14.79
CA PRO A 89 -16.19 -11.27 -16.02
C PRO A 89 -15.41 -9.94 -16.08
N ARG A 90 -15.37 -9.28 -17.26
CA ARG A 90 -14.62 -8.02 -17.49
C ARG A 90 -14.99 -6.89 -16.52
N VAL A 91 -16.26 -6.81 -16.10
CA VAL A 91 -16.73 -5.81 -15.13
C VAL A 91 -16.07 -6.01 -13.76
N ALA A 92 -16.00 -7.26 -13.28
CA ALA A 92 -15.32 -7.59 -12.02
C ALA A 92 -13.82 -7.31 -12.08
N LYS A 93 -13.20 -7.53 -13.25
CA LYS A 93 -11.79 -7.20 -13.51
C LYS A 93 -11.53 -5.70 -13.32
N TRP A 94 -12.28 -4.85 -14.02
CA TRP A 94 -12.09 -3.40 -13.94
C TRP A 94 -12.50 -2.84 -12.59
N GLY A 95 -13.57 -3.36 -11.97
CA GLY A 95 -13.94 -3.00 -10.60
C GLY A 95 -12.82 -3.28 -9.60
N TYR A 96 -12.21 -4.45 -9.66
CA TYR A 96 -11.06 -4.79 -8.81
C TYR A 96 -9.86 -3.87 -9.06
N ILE A 97 -9.48 -3.63 -10.32
CA ILE A 97 -8.34 -2.76 -10.66
C ILE A 97 -8.60 -1.34 -10.12
N SER A 98 -9.74 -0.75 -10.47
CA SER A 98 -10.08 0.64 -10.11
C SER A 98 -10.18 0.81 -8.61
N CYS A 99 -10.87 -0.08 -7.89
CA CYS A 99 -10.99 0.03 -6.42
C CYS A 99 -9.64 -0.11 -5.73
N THR A 100 -8.80 -1.06 -6.16
CA THR A 100 -7.50 -1.31 -5.52
C THR A 100 -6.54 -0.16 -5.75
N LEU A 101 -6.48 0.37 -6.99
CA LEU A 101 -5.65 1.52 -7.31
C LEU A 101 -6.16 2.79 -6.63
N ALA A 102 -7.47 3.04 -6.62
CA ALA A 102 -8.06 4.20 -5.96
C ALA A 102 -7.78 4.18 -4.45
N PHE A 103 -7.97 3.02 -3.80
CA PHE A 103 -7.66 2.87 -2.38
C PHE A 103 -6.19 3.17 -2.09
N THR A 104 -5.28 2.56 -2.86
CA THR A 104 -3.83 2.78 -2.69
C THR A 104 -3.45 4.25 -2.93
N ALA A 105 -4.03 4.90 -3.95
CA ALA A 105 -3.80 6.31 -4.23
C ALA A 105 -4.29 7.20 -3.08
N ILE A 106 -5.47 6.94 -2.54
CA ILE A 106 -6.04 7.67 -1.39
C ILE A 106 -5.12 7.53 -0.17
N GLU A 107 -4.64 6.33 0.14
CA GLU A 107 -3.71 6.13 1.26
C GLU A 107 -2.42 6.92 1.09
N LEU A 108 -1.81 6.87 -0.10
CA LEU A 108 -0.59 7.60 -0.39
C LEU A 108 -0.81 9.12 -0.32
N ILE A 109 -1.95 9.63 -0.80
CA ILE A 109 -2.32 11.04 -0.65
C ILE A 109 -2.49 11.40 0.82
N ILE A 110 -3.17 10.59 1.62
CA ILE A 110 -3.33 10.83 3.06
C ILE A 110 -1.95 10.90 3.74
N PHE A 111 -1.05 9.95 3.44
CA PHE A 111 0.28 9.95 4.01
C PHE A 111 1.13 11.14 3.55
N ALA A 112 1.01 11.56 2.28
CA ALA A 112 1.70 12.73 1.74
C ALA A 112 1.15 14.06 2.29
N VAL A 113 -0.17 14.24 2.36
CA VAL A 113 -0.81 15.46 2.89
C VAL A 113 -0.54 15.61 4.38
N LYS A 114 -0.62 14.52 5.14
CA LYS A 114 -0.28 14.58 6.55
C LYS A 114 1.19 14.96 6.74
N LEU A 115 2.07 14.79 5.75
CA LEU A 115 3.47 15.22 5.80
C LEU A 115 3.65 16.73 5.69
N ILE A 116 2.84 17.39 4.88
CA ILE A 116 2.89 18.85 4.67
C ILE A 116 2.36 19.61 5.90
N ARG A 117 1.56 18.94 6.74
CA ARG A 117 0.93 19.52 7.94
C ARG A 117 1.71 19.31 9.24
N PHE A 118 2.92 18.74 9.18
CA PHE A 118 3.88 18.66 10.29
C PHE A 118 5.11 19.51 9.97
#